data_AF-A0A441TUT6-F1
#
_entry.id   AF-A0A441TUT6-F1
#
_cell.length_a   1.000
_cell.length_b   1.000
_cell.length_c   1.000
_cell.angle_alpha   90.00
_cell.angle_beta   90.00
_cell.angle_gamma   90.00
#
_symmetry.space_group_name_H-M   'P 1'
#
loop_
_entity.id
_entity.type
_entity.pdbx_description
1 polymer ?
#
loop_
_entity_poly.entity_id
_entity_poly.type
_entity_poly.pdbx_seq_one_letter_code
_entity_poly.pdbx_strand_id
1 'polypeptide(L)' 'VGSVRVFDRAGDHAELVHLAPHRAAAQHWLSQHGYPKAVLEDVTADEAAGDVVEGRTAA' A
#
# COMPACT_ATOMS: atom_id res chain seq x y z
N VAL A 1 -1.52 10.58 -13.24
CA VAL A 1 -1.73 9.14 -12.95
C VAL A 1 -0.90 8.83 -11.73
N GLY A 2 -1.55 8.60 -10.59
CA GLY A 2 -0.86 8.25 -9.35
C GLY A 2 -0.51 6.76 -9.31
N SER A 3 0.51 6.40 -8.55
CA SER A 3 0.83 4.99 -8.25
C SER A 3 -0.14 4.41 -7.23
N VAL A 4 -0.24 3.09 -7.11
CA VAL A 4 -1.09 2.40 -6.14
C VAL A 4 -0.25 1.44 -5.32
N ARG A 5 -0.27 1.62 -4.00
CA ARG A 5 0.35 0.70 -3.03
C ARG A 5 -0.59 -0.46 -2.78
N VAL A 6 -0.04 -1.68 -2.77
CA VAL A 6 -0.76 -2.90 -2.43
C VAL A 6 -0.17 -3.43 -1.14
N PHE A 7 -0.98 -3.45 -0.09
CA PHE A 7 -0.62 -4.03 1.19
C PHE A 7 -1.20 -5.44 1.32
N ASP A 8 -0.53 -6.34 2.05
CA ASP A 8 -0.99 -7.72 2.26
C ASP A 8 -2.27 -7.81 3.13
N ARG A 9 -2.44 -6.83 4.04
CA ARG A 9 -3.56 -6.68 4.98
C ARG A 9 -3.77 -5.22 5.37
N ALA A 10 -4.85 -4.94 6.09
CA ALA A 10 -5.09 -3.64 6.71
C ALA A 10 -4.37 -3.50 8.06
N GLY A 11 -4.07 -2.25 8.45
CA GLY A 11 -3.57 -1.87 9.77
C GLY A 11 -2.08 -1.54 9.82
N ASP A 12 -1.58 -1.12 10.98
CA ASP A 12 -0.22 -0.57 11.15
C ASP A 12 0.92 -1.56 10.86
N HIS A 13 0.59 -2.86 10.83
CA HIS A 13 1.51 -3.93 10.47
C HIS A 13 1.31 -4.43 9.04
N ALA A 14 0.64 -3.66 8.19
CA ALA A 14 0.49 -3.93 6.77
C ALA A 14 1.85 -3.90 6.06
N GLU A 15 2.16 -4.95 5.31
CA GLU A 15 3.37 -5.02 4.52
C GLU A 15 3.08 -4.59 3.08
N LEU A 16 3.86 -3.65 2.55
CA LEU A 16 3.79 -3.24 1.15
C LEU A 16 4.36 -4.37 0.28
N VAL A 17 3.48 -5.08 -0.43
CA VAL A 17 3.86 -6.23 -1.28
C VAL A 17 4.04 -5.86 -2.74
N HIS A 18 3.41 -4.78 -3.21
CA HIS A 18 3.54 -4.33 -4.59
C HIS A 18 3.24 -2.83 -4.75
N LEU A 19 3.92 -2.18 -5.70
CA LEU A 19 3.65 -0.80 -6.11
C LEU A 19 3.30 -0.78 -7.59
N ALA A 20 2.02 -0.53 -7.90
CA ALA A 20 1.50 -0.51 -9.26
C ALA A 20 1.46 0.91 -9.84
N PRO A 21 1.56 1.07 -11.17
CA PRO A 21 1.47 2.38 -11.82
C PRO A 21 0.04 2.94 -11.88
N HIS A 22 -0.98 2.12 -11.66
CA HIS A 22 -2.40 2.51 -11.60
C HIS A 22 -3.26 1.37 -11.02
N ARG A 23 -4.49 1.69 -10.60
CA ARG A 23 -5.40 0.75 -9.93
C ARG A 23 -5.72 -0.50 -10.74
N ALA A 24 -5.83 -0.40 -12.07
CA ALA A 24 -6.07 -1.57 -12.92
C ALA A 24 -4.89 -2.57 -12.91
N ALA A 25 -3.64 -2.09 -12.88
CA ALA A 25 -2.46 -2.94 -12.80
C ALA A 25 -2.39 -3.63 -11.43
N ALA A 26 -2.72 -2.91 -10.34
CA ALA A 26 -2.78 -3.49 -9.01
C ALA A 26 -3.82 -4.63 -8.89
N GLN A 27 -5.02 -4.44 -9.46
CA GLN A 27 -6.07 -5.46 -9.47
C GLN A 27 -5.69 -6.68 -10.32
N HIS A 28 -5.04 -6.45 -11.46
CA HIS A 28 -4.54 -7.54 -12.29
C HIS A 28 -3.47 -8.35 -11.54
N TRP A 29 -2.53 -7.67 -10.88
CA TRP A 29 -1.54 -8.30 -10.02
C TRP A 29 -2.21 -9.12 -8.90
N LEU A 30 -3.17 -8.54 -8.15
CA LEU A 30 -3.90 -9.28 -7.11
C LEU A 30 -4.67 -10.48 -7.64
N SER A 31 -5.14 -10.46 -8.87
CA SER A 31 -5.81 -11.62 -9.47
C SER A 31 -4.84 -12.78 -9.74
N GLN A 32 -3.55 -12.48 -9.88
CA GLN A 32 -2.47 -13.46 -10.05
C GLN A 32 -1.82 -13.88 -8.73
N HIS A 33 -2.11 -13.17 -7.61
CA HIS A 33 -1.46 -13.35 -6.33
C HIS A 33 -2.47 -13.60 -5.20
N GLY A 34 -2.21 -14.61 -4.36
CA GLY A 34 -3.13 -15.06 -3.31
C GLY A 34 -3.17 -14.18 -2.05
N TYR A 35 -3.46 -12.89 -2.17
CA TYR A 35 -3.63 -11.97 -1.04
C TYR A 35 -5.10 -11.61 -0.81
N PRO A 36 -5.90 -12.48 -0.15
CA PRO A 36 -7.34 -12.27 0.03
C PRO A 36 -7.70 -11.09 0.94
N LYS A 37 -6.74 -10.59 1.72
CA LYS A 37 -6.91 -9.46 2.63
C LYS A 37 -6.23 -8.18 2.13
N ALA A 38 -5.73 -8.18 0.89
CA ALA A 38 -4.97 -7.05 0.40
C ALA A 38 -5.78 -5.76 0.37
N VAL A 39 -5.10 -4.66 0.69
CA VAL A 39 -5.65 -3.31 0.63
C VAL A 39 -4.91 -2.52 -0.44
N LEU A 40 -5.66 -1.74 -1.23
CA LEU A 40 -5.14 -0.89 -2.30
C LEU A 40 -5.24 0.58 -1.86
N GLU A 41 -4.13 1.30 -1.90
CA GLU A 41 -4.05 2.72 -1.57
C GLU A 41 -3.50 3.53 -2.73
N ASP A 42 -4.27 4.50 -3.22
CA ASP A 42 -3.86 5.41 -4.27
C ASP A 42 -2.88 6.46 -3.71
N VAL A 43 -1.69 6.56 -4.33
CA VAL A 43 -0.70 7.60 -4.02
C VAL A 43 -1.02 8.83 -4.86
N THR A 44 -1.72 9.78 -4.27
CA THR A 44 -1.92 11.11 -4.85
C THR A 44 -0.76 12.02 -4.45
N ALA A 45 -0.41 12.99 -5.30
CA ALA A 45 0.73 13.88 -5.06
C ALA A 45 0.53 14.84 -3.87
N ASP A 46 -0.66 14.87 -3.26
CA ASP A 46 -1.03 15.71 -2.12
C ASP A 46 -0.94 14.96 -0.78
N GLU A 47 -0.84 13.62 -0.80
CA GLU A 47 -0.81 12.75 0.39
C GLU A 47 0.64 12.40 0.78
N ALA A 48 1.45 13.42 1.04
CA ALA A 48 2.71 13.28 1.78
C ALA A 48 2.52 13.53 3.30
N ALA A 49 1.29 13.71 3.76
CA ALA A 49 0.96 14.09 5.13
C ALA A 49 -0.07 13.14 5.73
N GLY A 50 0.34 11.98 6.26
CA GLY A 50 -0.65 11.13 6.92
C GLY A 50 -0.25 9.75 7.43
N ASP A 51 1.01 9.44 7.69
CA ASP A 51 1.31 8.47 8.75
C ASP A 51 2.73 8.68 9.28
N VAL A 52 2.83 9.52 10.31
CA VAL A 52 3.95 9.47 11.25
C VAL A 52 3.74 8.19 12.04
N VAL A 53 4.34 7.08 11.58
CA VAL A 53 4.66 5.99 12.49
C VAL A 53 5.74 6.53 13.42
N GLU A 54 5.30 7.05 14.56
CA GLU A 54 6.10 7.39 15.74
C GLU A 54 6.77 6.10 16.24
N GLY A 55 7.84 5.70 15.55
CA GLY A 55 8.77 4.65 15.97
C GLY A 55 9.70 5.18 17.06
N ARG A 56 9.21 5.10 18.30
CA ARG A 56 9.92 5.26 19.57
C ARG A 56 11.38 4.78 19.53
N THR A 57 12.25 5.61 20.10
CA THR A 57 13.68 5.46 20.45
C THR A 57 14.12 4.12 21.06
N ALA A 58 15.35 3.69 20.70
CA ALA A 58 16.42 3.10 21.54
C ALA A 58 17.66 2.87 20.63
N ALA A 59 18.91 3.25 20.91
CA ALA A 59 19.61 3.81 22.07
C ALA A 59 20.81 4.67 21.57
#